data_AF-A0A967SBA5-F1
#
_entry.id   AF-A0A967SBA5-F1
#
_cell.length_a   1.000
_cell.length_b   1.000
_cell.length_c   1.000
_cell.angle_alpha   90.00
_cell.angle_beta   90.00
_cell.angle_gamma   90.00
#
_symmetry.space_group_name_H-M   'P 1'
#
loop_
_entity.id
_entity.type
_entity.pdbx_description
1 polymer ?
#
loop_
_entity_poly.entity_id
_entity_poly.type
_entity_poly.pdbx_seq_one_letter_code
_entity_poly.pdbx_strand_id
1 'polypeptide(L)' 'MIRLDGADTALPFVVDADAGDVAIGTRVEARFAADPPRTVEAIEAFVIA' A
#
# COMPACT_ATOMS: atom_id res chain seq x y z
N MET A 1 -2.56 8.59 -0.26
CA MET A 1 -3.65 7.89 -0.99
C MET A 1 -3.01 6.98 -2.01
N ILE A 2 -3.44 5.72 -2.09
CA ILE A 2 -2.90 4.69 -2.98
C ILE A 2 -3.97 4.29 -3.97
N ARG A 3 -3.66 4.31 -5.27
CA ARG A 3 -4.54 3.78 -6.32
C ARG A 3 -3.99 2.44 -6.77
N LEU A 4 -4.75 1.38 -6.49
CA LEU A 4 -4.40 0.04 -6.96
C LEU A 4 -4.59 -0.05 -8.48
N ASP A 5 -3.85 -0.94 -9.11
CA ASP A 5 -3.99 -1.16 -10.54
C ASP A 5 -5.38 -1.69 -10.86
N GLY A 6 -6.08 -1.01 -11.77
CA GLY A 6 -7.46 -1.32 -12.14
C GLY A 6 -8.53 -0.84 -11.14
N ALA A 7 -8.15 -0.23 -10.02
CA ALA A 7 -9.12 0.38 -9.11
C ALA A 7 -9.62 1.73 -9.65
N ASP A 8 -10.92 1.95 -9.47
CA ASP A 8 -11.63 3.20 -9.79
C ASP A 8 -11.51 4.26 -8.69
N THR A 9 -11.14 3.84 -7.47
CA THR A 9 -10.95 4.72 -6.32
C THR A 9 -9.58 4.53 -5.66
N ALA A 10 -9.14 5.57 -4.96
CA ALA A 10 -7.92 5.53 -4.16
C ALA A 10 -8.25 5.24 -2.69
N LEU A 11 -7.37 4.49 -2.03
CA LEU A 11 -7.47 4.09 -0.63
C LEU A 11 -6.55 4.97 0.24
N PRO A 12 -7.01 5.46 1.40
CA PRO A 12 -6.11 5.98 2.43
C PRO A 12 -5.42 4.78 3.12
N PHE A 13 -4.11 4.68 2.94
CA PHE A 13 -3.30 3.65 3.58
C PHE A 13 -1.86 4.14 3.78
N VAL A 14 -1.13 3.49 4.69
CA VAL A 14 0.27 3.80 4.98
C VAL A 14 1.22 3.26 3.90
N VAL A 15 2.23 4.04 3.59
CA VAL A 15 3.42 3.60 2.85
C VAL A 15 4.57 3.57 3.85
N ASP A 16 5.19 2.42 4.03
CA ASP A 16 6.36 2.20 4.86
C ASP A 16 7.61 2.55 4.05
N ALA A 17 7.96 3.84 4.06
CA ALA A 17 9.10 4.41 3.37
C ALA A 17 9.51 5.75 4.00
N ASP A 18 10.73 6.19 3.74
CA ASP A 18 11.17 7.53 4.11
C ASP A 18 10.40 8.59 3.32
N ALA A 19 10.05 9.69 3.99
CA ALA A 19 9.21 10.73 3.40
C ALA A 19 9.81 11.37 2.13
N GLY A 20 11.14 11.34 1.99
CA GLY A 20 11.85 11.84 0.82
C GLY A 20 11.76 10.94 -0.42
N ASP A 21 11.41 9.66 -0.23
CA ASP A 21 11.37 8.65 -1.30
C ASP A 21 9.95 8.49 -1.88
N VAL A 22 8.96 9.11 -1.24
CA VAL A 22 7.56 9.04 -1.66
C VAL A 22 7.17 10.28 -2.47
N ALA A 23 6.76 10.06 -3.72
CA ALA A 23 6.19 11.07 -4.58
C ALA A 23 4.87 10.59 -5.19
N ILE A 24 4.10 11.51 -5.76
CA ILE A 24 2.91 11.16 -6.53
C ILE A 24 3.35 10.32 -7.74
N GLY A 25 2.76 9.15 -7.90
CA GLY A 25 3.07 8.22 -8.98
C GLY A 25 4.13 7.18 -8.63
N THR A 26 4.77 7.25 -7.45
CA THR A 26 5.65 6.18 -6.96
C THR A 26 4.87 4.86 -6.94
N ARG A 27 5.49 3.82 -7.51
CA ARG A 27 4.91 2.48 -7.53
C ARG A 27 5.09 1.83 -6.17
N VAL A 28 4.08 1.10 -5.74
CA VAL A 28 4.06 0.45 -4.45
C VAL A 28 3.49 -0.96 -4.57
N GLU A 29 3.92 -1.82 -3.66
CA GLU A 29 3.41 -3.17 -3.50
C GLU A 29 2.88 -3.36 -2.08
N ALA A 30 1.84 -4.19 -1.94
CA ALA A 30 1.26 -4.49 -0.64
C ALA A 30 2.16 -5.46 0.13
N ARG A 31 2.55 -5.10 1.35
CA ARG A 31 3.09 -6.02 2.35
C ARG A 31 1.93 -6.58 3.16
N PHE A 32 1.72 -7.89 3.07
CA PHE A 32 0.74 -8.61 3.87
C PHE A 32 1.32 -8.99 5.23
N ALA A 33 0.46 -9.06 6.25
CA ALA A 33 0.83 -9.60 7.55
C ALA A 33 1.36 -11.05 7.41
N ALA A 34 2.31 -11.43 8.27
CA ALA A 34 2.94 -12.76 8.22
C ALA A 34 1.95 -13.92 8.41
N ASP A 35 0.93 -13.71 9.26
CA ASP A 35 -0.23 -14.59 9.41
C ASP A 35 -1.50 -13.77 9.09
N PRO A 36 -1.87 -13.65 7.80
CA PRO A 36 -2.91 -12.72 7.39
C PRO A 36 -4.30 -13.23 7.78
N PRO A 37 -5.15 -12.40 8.43
CA PRO A 37 -6.55 -12.75 8.64
C PRO A 37 -7.25 -12.94 7.28
N ARG A 38 -8.32 -13.74 7.25
CA ARG A 38 -9.19 -13.86 6.07
C ARG A 38 -10.16 -12.67 5.96
N THR A 39 -9.63 -11.46 6.10
CA THR A 39 -10.34 -10.18 6.02
C THR A 39 -9.56 -9.17 5.18
N VAL A 40 -10.16 -8.01 4.91
CA VAL A 40 -9.51 -6.91 4.18
C VAL A 40 -8.34 -6.29 4.94
N GLU A 41 -8.21 -6.58 6.24
CA GLU A 41 -7.17 -6.05 7.13
C GLU A 41 -5.83 -6.80 6.99
N ALA A 42 -5.72 -7.72 6.03
CA ALA A 42 -4.52 -8.51 5.81
C ALA A 42 -3.32 -7.72 5.29
N ILE A 43 -3.54 -6.53 4.72
CA ILE A 43 -2.47 -5.63 4.27
C ILE A 43 -1.98 -4.85 5.49
N GLU A 44 -0.69 -4.94 5.80
CA GLU A 44 -0.07 -4.22 6.92
C GLU A 44 0.40 -2.84 6.48
N ALA A 45 1.05 -2.76 5.32
CA ALA A 45 1.59 -1.54 4.74
C ALA A 45 1.77 -1.69 3.22
N PHE A 46 2.03 -0.58 2.54
CA PHE A 46 2.60 -0.61 1.19
C PHE A 46 4.08 -0.24 1.25
N VAL A 47 4.90 -0.86 0.40
CA VAL A 47 6.34 -0.56 0.27
C VAL A 47 6.63 -0.07 -1.14
N ILE A 48 7.69 0.71 -1.33
CA ILE A 48 8.11 1.15 -2.67
C ILE A 48 8.55 -0.07 -3.49
N ALA A 49 8.08 -0.14 -4.73
CA ALA A 49 8.39 -1.19 -5.70
C ALA A 49 9.63 -0.87 -6.53
#